data_AF-A0A0C2S7R4-F1
#
_entry.id   AF-A0A0C2S7R4-F1
#
_cell.length_a   1.000
_cell.length_b   1.000
_cell.length_c   1.000
_cell.angle_alpha   90.00
_cell.angle_beta   90.00
_cell.angle_gamma   90.00
#
_symmetry.space_group_name_H-M   'P 1'
#
loop_
_entity.id
_entity.type
_entity.pdbx_description
1 polymer ?
#
loop_
_entity_poly.entity_id
_entity_poly.type
_entity_poly.pdbx_seq_one_letter_code
_entity_poly.pdbx_strand_id
1 'polypeptide(L)'
;MINCFAFFWKIIFKKKSIQNEAIPAASAERVHYLIYRLSLAEGYLKIEELADELFISKSTIQNNLRDVKKVMETHGIQFGAKPNYGFKLKGKEVKLRYCIAEYIFNRTDRDFSFNTMGSLILLKTK
;
A
#
# COMPACT_ATOMS: atom_id res chain seq x y z
N MET A 1 1.13 2.73 19.13
CA MET A 1 1.39 1.37 18.59
C MET A 1 1.63 1.39 17.07
N ILE A 2 2.33 2.42 16.55
CA ILE A 2 2.46 2.70 15.09
C ILE A 2 3.91 2.45 14.59
N ASN A 3 4.91 2.39 15.47
CA ASN A 3 6.33 2.37 15.07
C ASN A 3 6.87 1.03 14.54
N CYS A 4 6.23 -0.11 14.81
CA CYS A 4 6.76 -1.39 14.31
C CYS A 4 6.54 -1.59 12.80
N PHE A 5 5.49 -1.01 12.20
CA PHE A 5 5.23 -1.17 10.77
C PHE A 5 6.19 -0.34 9.93
N ALA A 6 6.48 0.91 10.31
CA ALA A 6 7.52 1.72 9.68
C ALA A 6 8.91 1.05 9.75
N PHE A 7 9.21 0.38 10.86
CA PHE A 7 10.46 -0.37 11.03
C PHE A 7 10.51 -1.65 10.19
N PHE A 8 9.45 -2.45 10.21
CA PHE A 8 9.29 -3.62 9.33
C PHE A 8 9.37 -3.22 7.85
N TRP A 9 8.78 -2.08 7.49
CA TRP A 9 8.81 -1.52 6.15
C TRP A 9 10.19 -1.08 5.69
N LYS A 10 10.94 -0.38 6.56
CA LYS A 10 12.32 0.03 6.29
C LYS A 10 13.21 -1.20 6.01
N ILE A 11 12.92 -2.33 6.65
CA ILE A 11 13.62 -3.60 6.43
C ILE A 11 13.26 -4.21 5.07
N ILE A 12 11.98 -4.23 4.68
CA ILE A 12 11.56 -4.72 3.35
C ILE A 12 12.11 -3.84 2.22
N PHE A 13 12.09 -2.51 2.37
CA PHE A 13 12.56 -1.57 1.35
C PHE A 13 14.08 -1.49 1.23
N LYS A 14 14.84 -1.84 2.27
CA LYS A 14 16.32 -1.90 2.16
C LYS A 14 16.78 -3.06 1.26
N LYS A 15 15.94 -4.08 1.00
CA LYS A 15 16.32 -5.29 0.25
C LYS A 15 15.87 -5.30 -1.21
N LYS A 16 14.97 -4.40 -1.62
CA LYS A 16 14.41 -4.36 -2.98
C LYS A 16 14.65 -2.99 -3.58
N SER A 17 15.30 -2.96 -4.74
CA SER A 17 15.61 -1.80 -5.56
C SER A 17 14.40 -0.88 -5.82
N ILE A 18 14.09 0.00 -4.86
CA ILE A 18 13.81 1.40 -5.15
C ILE A 18 15.16 2.10 -5.09
N GLN A 19 16.06 1.72 -5.99
CA GLN A 19 17.27 2.47 -6.28
C GLN A 19 16.97 3.37 -7.47
N ASN A 20 16.07 4.30 -7.21
CA ASN A 20 15.97 5.64 -7.74
C ASN A 20 14.67 6.22 -7.20
N GLU A 21 14.69 7.46 -6.76
CA GLU A 21 13.51 8.29 -6.47
C GLU A 21 12.71 8.58 -7.77
N ALA A 22 12.61 7.61 -8.67
CA ALA A 22 11.92 7.74 -9.93
C ALA A 22 10.43 7.54 -9.69
N ILE A 23 9.66 8.54 -10.09
CA ILE A 23 8.21 8.51 -10.14
C ILE A 23 7.77 7.28 -10.96
N PRO A 24 6.87 6.41 -10.46
CA PRO A 24 6.46 5.21 -11.17
C PRO A 24 5.82 5.55 -12.52
N ALA A 25 6.45 5.07 -13.59
CA ALA A 25 6.09 5.40 -14.97
C ALA A 25 4.94 4.52 -15.49
N ALA A 26 4.85 3.26 -15.04
CA ALA A 26 3.78 2.36 -15.46
C ALA A 26 2.51 2.52 -14.60
N SER A 27 1.34 2.35 -15.22
CA SER A 27 0.04 2.43 -14.50
C SER A 27 -0.06 1.41 -13.36
N ALA A 28 0.43 0.19 -13.58
CA ALA A 28 0.44 -0.87 -12.56
C ALA A 28 1.34 -0.50 -11.37
N GLU A 29 2.49 0.10 -11.61
CA GLU A 29 3.42 0.55 -10.55
C GLU A 29 2.80 1.69 -9.74
N ARG A 30 2.08 2.62 -10.39
CA ARG A 30 1.33 3.67 -9.70
C ARG A 30 0.25 3.11 -8.80
N VAL A 31 -0.49 2.08 -9.23
CA VAL A 31 -1.48 1.41 -8.37
C VAL A 31 -0.81 0.84 -7.12
N HIS A 32 0.38 0.24 -7.23
CA HIS A 32 1.11 -0.29 -6.07
C HIS A 32 1.53 0.81 -5.12
N TYR A 33 2.09 1.87 -5.70
CA TYR A 33 2.51 3.02 -4.95
C TYR A 33 1.32 3.62 -4.19
N LEU A 34 0.15 3.78 -4.83
CA LEU A 34 -1.05 4.31 -4.18
C LEU A 34 -1.58 3.38 -3.07
N ILE A 35 -1.56 2.07 -3.29
CA ILE A 35 -1.87 1.06 -2.25
C ILE A 35 -0.98 1.27 -1.04
N TYR A 36 0.33 1.38 -1.26
CA TYR A 36 1.31 1.59 -0.21
C TYR A 36 1.04 2.90 0.54
N ARG A 37 0.93 4.00 -0.20
CA ARG A 37 0.79 5.35 0.34
C ARG A 37 -0.47 5.52 1.16
N LEU A 38 -1.61 5.04 0.67
CA LEU A 38 -2.87 5.08 1.39
C LEU A 38 -2.90 4.16 2.62
N SER A 39 -2.11 3.09 2.60
CA SER A 39 -2.01 2.17 3.73
C SER A 39 -1.18 2.73 4.90
N LEU A 40 -0.19 3.55 4.59
CA LEU A 40 0.61 4.25 5.59
C LEU A 40 0.01 5.59 6.04
N ALA A 41 -0.97 6.11 5.31
CA ALA A 41 -1.58 7.39 5.62
C ALA A 41 -2.30 7.34 6.97
N GLU A 42 -1.87 8.20 7.90
CA GLU A 42 -2.58 8.40 9.18
C GLU A 42 -3.96 9.05 8.95
N GLY A 43 -4.09 9.85 7.89
CA GLY A 43 -5.27 10.64 7.53
C GLY A 43 -5.90 10.28 6.19
N TYR A 44 -6.77 11.16 5.72
CA TYR A 44 -7.24 11.13 4.33
C TYR A 44 -6.21 11.84 3.46
N LEU A 45 -5.99 11.35 2.24
CA LEU A 45 -5.15 11.98 1.22
C LEU A 45 -6.04 12.53 0.10
N LYS A 46 -5.87 13.80 -0.26
CA LYS A 46 -6.59 14.40 -1.39
C LYS A 46 -6.03 13.91 -2.73
N ILE A 47 -6.85 14.02 -3.77
CA ILE A 47 -6.42 13.63 -5.13
C ILE A 47 -5.34 14.58 -5.66
N GLU A 48 -5.41 15.86 -5.27
CA GLU A 48 -4.41 16.89 -5.54
C GLU A 48 -3.03 16.45 -5.04
N GLU A 49 -2.94 16.07 -3.77
CA GLU A 49 -1.68 15.66 -3.14
C GLU A 49 -1.06 14.46 -3.86
N LEU A 50 -1.88 13.46 -4.20
CA LEU A 50 -1.43 12.27 -4.92
C LEU A 50 -1.01 12.56 -6.37
N ALA A 51 -1.69 13.51 -7.03
CA ALA A 51 -1.38 13.95 -8.38
C ALA A 51 -0.08 14.74 -8.44
N ASP A 52 0.12 15.64 -7.49
CA ASP A 52 1.32 16.46 -7.36
C ASP A 52 2.54 15.60 -7.05
N GLU A 53 2.40 14.61 -6.16
CA GLU A 53 3.51 13.73 -5.77
C GLU A 53 3.95 12.77 -6.89
N LEU A 54 3.00 12.37 -7.75
CA LEU A 54 3.29 11.52 -8.91
C LEU A 54 3.46 12.32 -10.21
N PHE A 55 3.40 13.65 -10.17
CA PHE A 55 3.50 14.55 -11.33
C PHE A 55 2.61 14.13 -12.51
N ILE A 56 1.37 13.72 -12.22
CA ILE A 56 0.39 13.28 -13.22
C ILE A 56 -0.98 13.91 -12.99
N SER A 57 -1.85 13.83 -14.00
CA SER A 57 -3.19 14.41 -13.89
C SER A 57 -4.04 13.74 -12.81
N LYS A 58 -4.92 14.55 -12.18
CA LYS A 58 -5.95 14.05 -11.25
C LYS A 58 -6.82 12.96 -11.88
N SER A 59 -7.13 13.07 -13.18
CA SER A 59 -7.92 12.05 -13.89
C SER A 59 -7.19 10.69 -13.98
N THR A 60 -5.86 10.71 -14.14
CA THR A 60 -5.04 9.49 -14.13
C THR A 60 -5.03 8.85 -12.74
N ILE A 61 -4.82 9.65 -11.70
CA ILE A 61 -4.92 9.18 -10.31
C ILE A 61 -6.30 8.62 -10.01
N GLN A 62 -7.37 9.30 -10.42
CA GLN A 62 -8.75 8.85 -10.22
C GLN A 62 -8.97 7.45 -10.81
N ASN A 63 -8.44 7.20 -12.01
CA ASN A 63 -8.51 5.89 -12.64
C ASN A 63 -7.70 4.85 -11.86
N ASN A 64 -6.46 5.17 -11.46
CA ASN A 64 -5.66 4.25 -10.66
C ASN A 64 -6.32 3.94 -9.30
N LEU A 65 -6.97 4.92 -8.65
CA LEU A 65 -7.71 4.71 -7.41
C LEU A 65 -8.92 3.77 -7.56
N ARG A 66 -9.51 3.65 -8.76
CA ARG A 66 -10.55 2.63 -9.02
C ARG A 66 -9.97 1.22 -8.92
N ASP A 67 -8.74 1.02 -9.41
CA ASP A 67 -8.07 -0.28 -9.33
C ASP A 67 -7.55 -0.57 -7.92
N VAL A 68 -7.03 0.44 -7.22
CA VAL A 68 -6.72 0.36 -5.79
C VAL A 68 -7.94 -0.10 -5.00
N LYS A 69 -9.11 0.51 -5.24
CA LYS A 69 -10.37 0.14 -4.57
C LYS A 69 -10.70 -1.34 -4.77
N LYS A 70 -10.66 -1.83 -6.02
CA LYS A 70 -10.92 -3.24 -6.33
C LYS A 70 -9.99 -4.17 -5.55
N VAL A 71 -8.69 -3.90 -5.57
CA VAL A 71 -7.69 -4.72 -4.86
C VAL A 71 -7.93 -4.72 -3.35
N MET A 72 -8.27 -3.57 -2.77
CA MET A 72 -8.48 -3.49 -1.32
C MET A 72 -9.75 -4.20 -0.87
N GLU A 73 -10.82 -4.09 -1.67
CA GLU A 73 -12.08 -4.76 -1.38
C GLU A 73 -11.97 -6.29 -1.41
N THR A 74 -11.12 -6.89 -2.26
CA THR A 74 -10.87 -8.35 -2.24
C THR A 74 -10.20 -8.83 -0.96
N HIS A 75 -9.49 -7.95 -0.24
CA HIS A 75 -8.86 -8.25 1.05
C HIS A 75 -9.74 -7.83 2.25
N GLY A 76 -11.00 -7.43 1.99
CA GLY A 76 -11.93 -6.97 3.02
C GLY A 76 -11.49 -5.66 3.67
N ILE A 77 -10.73 -4.83 2.96
CA ILE A 77 -10.35 -3.47 3.36
C ILE A 77 -11.29 -2.50 2.68
N GLN A 78 -11.92 -1.63 3.47
CA GLN A 78 -12.85 -0.64 2.95
C GLN A 78 -12.08 0.55 2.37
N PHE A 79 -12.35 0.86 1.10
CA PHE A 79 -11.86 2.07 0.46
C PHE A 79 -12.82 3.25 0.75
N GLY A 80 -12.42 4.14 1.67
CA GLY A 80 -13.22 5.29 2.06
C GLY A 80 -12.92 6.52 1.22
N ALA A 81 -13.97 7.19 0.74
CA ALA A 81 -13.89 8.53 0.14
C ALA A 81 -14.75 9.50 0.98
N LYS A 82 -14.21 10.69 1.26
CA LYS A 82 -14.95 11.74 1.98
C LYS A 82 -14.85 13.06 1.20
N PRO A 83 -15.98 13.68 0.79
CA PRO A 83 -15.98 14.95 0.05
C PRO A 83 -15.14 16.00 0.78
N ASN A 84 -14.29 16.74 0.08
CA ASN A 84 -13.36 17.76 0.60
C ASN A 84 -12.20 17.25 1.49
N TYR A 85 -12.15 15.95 1.82
CA TYR A 85 -11.07 15.36 2.62
C TYR A 85 -10.19 14.40 1.81
N GLY A 86 -10.76 13.67 0.84
CA GLY A 86 -10.02 12.74 -0.02
C GLY A 86 -10.29 11.27 0.31
N PHE A 87 -9.26 10.45 0.23
CA PHE A 87 -9.33 8.98 0.29
C PHE A 87 -8.58 8.41 1.49
N LYS A 88 -9.09 7.31 2.05
CA LYS A 88 -8.46 6.59 3.16
C LYS A 88 -8.84 5.12 3.14
N LEU A 89 -7.88 4.23 3.41
CA LEU A 89 -8.18 2.82 3.66
C LEU A 89 -8.65 2.63 5.11
N LYS A 90 -9.74 1.90 5.28
CA LYS A 90 -10.35 1.60 6.58
C LYS A 90 -10.41 0.09 6.78
N GLY A 91 -9.96 -0.36 7.93
CA GLY A 91 -9.95 -1.76 8.30
C GLY A 91 -9.23 -1.97 9.62
N LYS A 92 -9.27 -3.20 10.13
CA LYS A 92 -8.40 -3.58 11.24
C LYS A 92 -6.95 -3.41 10.79
N GLU A 93 -6.15 -2.75 11.60
CA GLU A 93 -4.74 -2.45 11.31
C GLU A 93 -3.96 -3.72 10.91
N VAL A 94 -4.20 -4.82 11.64
CA VAL A 94 -3.64 -6.14 11.34
C VAL A 94 -4.00 -6.63 9.94
N LYS A 95 -5.23 -6.41 9.46
CA LYS A 95 -5.64 -6.80 8.09
C LYS A 95 -4.95 -5.94 7.03
N LEU A 96 -4.79 -4.64 7.27
CA LEU A 96 -4.02 -3.76 6.39
C LEU A 96 -2.57 -4.26 6.30
N ARG A 97 -1.93 -4.55 7.44
CA ARG A 97 -0.57 -5.10 7.48
C ARG A 97 -0.44 -6.40 6.68
N TYR A 98 -1.36 -7.34 6.89
CA TYR A 98 -1.35 -8.62 6.16
C TYR A 98 -1.56 -8.43 4.66
N CYS A 99 -2.53 -7.63 4.25
CA CYS A 99 -2.80 -7.35 2.84
C CYS A 99 -1.57 -6.75 2.15
N ILE A 100 -0.92 -5.77 2.77
CA ILE A 100 0.25 -5.13 2.17
C ILE A 100 1.44 -6.10 2.14
N ALA A 101 1.63 -6.89 3.20
CA ALA A 101 2.67 -7.91 3.23
C ALA A 101 2.45 -8.91 2.08
N GLU A 102 1.26 -9.50 1.99
CA GLU A 102 0.87 -10.40 0.90
C GLU A 102 1.06 -9.74 -0.46
N TYR A 103 0.61 -8.49 -0.63
CA TYR A 103 0.71 -7.77 -1.90
C TYR A 103 2.15 -7.55 -2.35
N ILE A 104 3.06 -7.28 -1.42
CA ILE A 104 4.49 -7.12 -1.71
C ILE A 104 5.15 -8.46 -1.97
N PHE A 105 4.88 -9.46 -1.13
CA PHE A 105 5.52 -10.78 -1.21
C PHE A 105 5.04 -11.57 -2.42
N ASN A 106 3.74 -11.59 -2.72
CA ASN A 106 3.17 -12.27 -3.88
C ASN A 106 3.64 -11.66 -5.23
N ARG A 107 4.20 -10.44 -5.21
CA ARG A 107 4.90 -9.81 -6.35
C ARG A 107 6.40 -10.08 -6.37
N THR A 108 6.97 -10.52 -5.25
CA THR A 108 8.37 -10.97 -5.14
C THR A 108 8.50 -12.45 -5.49
N ASP A 109 7.39 -13.19 -5.36
CA ASP A 109 7.39 -14.63 -5.39
C ASP A 109 6.77 -15.17 -6.68
N ARG A 110 7.60 -15.19 -7.73
CA ARG A 110 7.69 -16.43 -8.51
C ARG A 110 8.55 -17.50 -7.82
N ASP A 111 9.08 -17.24 -6.61
CA ASP A 111 10.04 -18.11 -5.93
C ASP A 111 9.85 -18.35 -4.41
N PHE A 112 8.75 -17.95 -3.75
CA PHE A 112 8.60 -18.24 -2.31
C PHE A 112 7.21 -18.73 -1.89
N SER A 113 7.21 -19.89 -1.24
CA SER A 113 6.02 -20.64 -0.85
C SER A 113 5.37 -20.10 0.44
N PHE A 114 4.04 -20.16 0.45
CA PHE A 114 3.08 -19.53 1.35
C PHE A 114 3.06 -20.00 2.82
N ASN A 115 3.91 -20.94 3.24
CA ASN A 115 3.74 -21.60 4.54
C ASN A 115 4.67 -21.13 5.67
N THR A 116 5.73 -20.37 5.38
CA THR A 116 6.76 -20.06 6.42
C THR A 116 6.56 -18.72 7.13
N MET A 117 5.73 -17.81 6.61
CA MET A 117 5.63 -16.44 7.17
C MET A 117 4.46 -16.19 8.13
N GLY A 118 3.44 -17.07 8.17
CA GLY A 118 2.35 -16.93 9.14
C GLY A 118 2.83 -16.95 10.60
N SER A 119 3.91 -17.71 10.88
CA SER A 119 4.54 -17.79 12.19
C SER A 119 5.38 -16.55 12.54
N LEU A 120 6.10 -15.95 11.58
CA LEU A 120 6.97 -14.80 11.85
C LEU A 120 6.22 -13.49 12.14
N ILE A 121 5.05 -13.29 11.54
CA ILE A 121 4.22 -12.10 11.79
C ILE A 121 3.49 -12.21 13.14
N LEU A 122 3.07 -13.42 13.54
CA LEU A 122 2.40 -13.65 14.83
C LEU A 122 3.36 -13.68 16.03
N LEU A 123 4.61 -14.11 15.86
CA LEU A 123 5.58 -14.28 16.96
C LEU A 123 6.21 -12.99 17.50
N LYS A 124 5.94 -11.81 16.93
CA LYS A 124 6.39 -10.51 17.50
C LYS A 124 5.32 -9.75 18.28
N THR A 125 4.29 -10.47 18.73
CA THR A 125 3.32 -9.94 19.70
C THR A 125 3.55 -10.61 21.06
N LYS A 126 4.72 -10.34 21.64
CA LYS A 126 4.95 -10.31 23.09
C LYS A 126 5.88 -9.16 23.40
#